data_AF-A0A962XYT1-F1
#
_entry.id   AF-A0A962XYT1-F1
#
_cell.length_a   1.000
_cell.length_b   1.000
_cell.length_c   1.000
_cell.angle_alpha   90.00
_cell.angle_beta   90.00
_cell.angle_gamma   90.00
#
_symmetry.space_group_name_H-M   'P 1'
#
loop_
_entity.id
_entity.type
_entity.pdbx_description
1 polymer ?
#
loop_
_entity_poly.entity_id
_entity_poly.type
_entity_poly.pdbx_seq_one_letter_code
_entity_poly.pdbx_strand_id
1 'polypeptide(L)' 'MKELDLARLKTGLAEQLGMPVTVNCDGDDRGRLVVEFTNLEILEGVLERIGVRP' A
#
# COMPACT_ATOMS: atom_id res chain seq x y z
N MET A 1 -5.67 18.76 6.21
CA MET A 1 -5.68 17.60 7.13
C MET A 1 -5.61 16.29 6.36
N LYS A 2 -6.50 16.01 5.40
CA LYS A 2 -6.57 14.74 4.63
C LYS A 2 -5.26 14.28 3.96
N GLU A 3 -4.39 15.20 3.51
CA GLU A 3 -3.11 14.87 2.88
C GLU A 3 -2.03 14.39 3.86
N LEU A 4 -2.07 14.86 5.12
CA LEU A 4 -1.08 14.48 6.14
C LEU A 4 -1.33 13.04 6.62
N ASP A 5 -2.61 12.68 6.76
CA ASP A 5 -3.04 11.31 7.04
C ASP A 5 -2.62 10.35 5.92
N LEU A 6 -2.73 10.79 4.66
CA LEU A 6 -2.34 9.99 3.51
C LEU A 6 -0.81 9.79 3.41
N ALA A 7 -0.03 10.81 3.75
CA ALA A 7 1.43 10.69 3.82
C ALA A 7 1.86 9.71 4.92
N ARG A 8 1.24 9.78 6.11
CA ARG A 8 1.48 8.82 7.19
C ARG A 8 1.07 7.41 6.82
N LEU A 9 -0.07 7.26 6.13
CA LEU A 9 -0.53 5.97 5.64
C LEU A 9 0.46 5.37 4.62
N LYS A 10 0.94 6.19 3.67
CA LYS A 10 1.98 5.78 2.70
C LYS A 10 3.24 5.30 3.41
N THR A 11 3.77 6.08 4.35
CA THR A 11 4.98 5.72 5.09
C THR A 11 4.78 4.45 5.90
N GLY A 12 3.68 4.33 6.66
CA GLY A 12 3.40 3.14 7.46
C GLY A 12 3.23 1.88 6.61
N LEU A 13 2.54 1.97 5.47
CA LEU A 13 2.39 0.86 4.53
C LEU A 13 3.73 0.51 3.87
N ALA A 14 4.55 1.50 3.49
CA ALA A 14 5.86 1.24 2.90
C ALA A 14 6.79 0.53 3.87
N GLU A 15 6.79 0.94 5.15
CA GLU A 15 7.60 0.32 6.21
C GLU A 15 7.09 -1.08 6.56
N GLN A 16 5.76 -1.24 6.70
CA GLN A 16 5.16 -2.52 7.06
C GLN A 16 5.33 -3.57 5.95
N LEU A 17 5.18 -3.15 4.69
CA LEU A 17 5.34 -4.03 3.54
C LEU A 17 6.80 -4.19 3.12
N GLY A 18 7.68 -3.26 3.50
CA GLY A 18 9.10 -3.25 3.13
C GLY A 18 9.33 -2.86 1.67
N MET A 19 8.44 -2.05 1.09
CA MET A 19 8.45 -1.76 -0.34
C MET A 19 7.73 -0.47 -0.71
N PRO A 20 8.03 0.12 -1.89
CA PRO A 20 7.39 1.34 -2.34
C PRO A 20 5.89 1.13 -2.58
N VAL A 21 5.08 1.97 -1.95
CA VAL A 21 3.63 2.00 -2.13
C VAL A 21 3.16 3.37 -2.59
N THR A 22 2.20 3.36 -3.52
CA THR A 22 1.56 4.56 -4.04
C THR A 22 0.09 4.53 -3.67
N VAL A 23 -0.29 5.35 -2.68
CA VAL A 23 -1.68 5.71 -2.39
C VAL A 23 -2.08 6.91 -3.25
N ASN A 24 -3.11 6.74 -4.08
CA ASN A 24 -3.79 7.81 -4.79
C ASN A 24 -5.23 7.89 -4.28
N CYS A 25 -5.62 9.03 -3.71
CA CYS A 25 -7.01 9.29 -3.38
C CYS A 25 -7.58 10.20 -4.46
N ASP A 26 -8.45 9.65 -5.30
CA ASP A 26 -9.27 10.44 -6.20
C ASP A 26 -10.41 11.07 -5.41
N GLY A 27 -10.81 12.30 -5.77
CA GLY A 27 -11.82 13.07 -5.03
C GLY A 27 -13.20 12.40 -4.94
N ASP A 28 -13.45 11.37 -5.76
CA ASP A 28 -14.70 10.60 -5.85
C ASP A 28 -14.84 9.50 -4.78
N ASP A 29 -14.30 9.71 -3.57
CA ASP A 29 -14.24 8.71 -2.47
C ASP A 29 -13.49 7.41 -2.81
N ARG A 30 -12.79 7.39 -3.96
CA ARG A 30 -12.02 6.23 -4.43
C ARG A 30 -10.55 6.38 -4.06
N GLY A 31 -10.10 5.52 -3.15
CA GLY A 31 -8.68 5.32 -2.87
C GLY A 31 -8.12 4.16 -3.69
N ARG A 32 -7.02 4.38 -4.39
CA ARG A 32 -6.22 3.32 -5.02
C ARG A 32 -4.90 3.17 -4.27
N LEU A 33 -4.64 1.97 -3.77
CA LEU A 33 -3.32 1.56 -3.29
C LEU A 33 -2.65 0.74 -4.39
N VAL A 34 -1.51 1.21 -4.89
CA VAL A 34 -0.67 0.53 -5.88
C VAL A 34 0.62 0.10 -5.20
N VAL A 35 0.94 -1.18 -5.30
CA VAL A 35 2.17 -1.78 -4.79
C VAL A 35 2.98 -2.29 -5.97
N GLU A 36 4.21 -1.81 -6.12
CA GLU A 36 5.12 -2.29 -7.14
C GLU A 36 5.98 -3.42 -6.57
N PHE A 37 5.93 -4.58 -7.22
CA PHE A 37 6.73 -5.75 -6.87
C PHE A 37 7.49 -6.24 -8.10
N THR A 38 8.68 -6.79 -7.88
CA THR A 38 9.54 -7.26 -8.97
C THR A 38 9.30 -8.71 -9.35
N ASN A 39 8.62 -9.48 -8.48
CA ASN A 39 8.35 -10.90 -8.65
C ASN A 39 7.21 -11.36 -7.72
N LEU A 40 6.62 -12.52 -8.02
CA LEU A 40 5.44 -13.03 -7.33
C LEU A 40 5.71 -13.44 -5.87
N GLU A 41 6.91 -13.88 -5.52
CA GLU A 41 7.27 -14.23 -4.14
C GLU A 41 7.15 -13.01 -3.21
N ILE A 42 7.56 -11.85 -3.71
CA ILE A 42 7.39 -10.57 -3.01
C ILE A 42 5.89 -10.22 -2.88
N LEU A 43 5.10 -10.43 -3.94
CA LEU A 43 3.65 -10.20 -3.88
C LEU A 43 3.00 -11.10 -2.81
N GLU A 44 3.38 -12.38 -2.74
CA GLU A 44 2.87 -13.30 -1.72
C GLU A 44 3.23 -12.82 -0.31
N GLY A 45 4.46 -12.39 -0.07
CA GLY A 45 4.87 -11.81 1.22
C GLY A 45 4.08 -10.55 1.60
N VAL A 46 3.69 -9.73 0.63
CA VAL A 46 2.81 -8.57 0.83
C VAL A 46 1.40 -8.99 1.20
N LEU A 47 0.83 -9.94 0.45
CA LEU A 47 -0.51 -10.47 0.68
C LEU A 47 -0.63 -11.08 2.08
N GLU A 48 0.37 -11.83 2.52
CA GLU A 48 0.42 -12.38 3.88
C GLU A 48 0.46 -11.27 4.94
N ARG A 49 1.26 -10.21 4.73
CA ARG A 49 1.36 -9.07 5.66
C ARG A 49 0.07 -8.26 5.79
N ILE A 50 -0.73 -8.19 4.72
CA ILE A 50 -2.06 -7.56 4.76
C ILE A 50 -3.18 -8.53 5.17
N GLY A 51 -2.85 -9.78 5.48
CA GLY A 51 -3.80 -10.80 5.93
C GLY A 51 -4.69 -11.35 4.81
N VAL A 52 -4.35 -11.11 3.55
CA VAL A 52 -5.03 -11.71 2.39
C VAL A 52 -4.37 -13.07 2.14
N ARG A 53 -5.05 -14.14 2.51
CA ARG A 53 -4.69 -15.50 2.10
C ARG A 53 -5.57 -15.92 0.92
N PRO A 54 -5.04 -16.66 -0.07
CA PRO A 54 -5.85 -17.29 -1.09
C PRO A 54 -6.86 -18.29 -0.50
#